data_AF-A0A8C0HM67-F1
#
_entry.id   AF-A0A8C0HM67-F1
#
_cell.length_a   1.000
_cell.length_b   1.000
_cell.length_c   1.000
_cell.angle_alpha   90.00
_cell.angle_beta   90.00
_cell.angle_gamma   90.00
#
_symmetry.space_group_name_H-M   'P 1'
#
loop_
_entity.id
_entity.type
_entity.pdbx_description
1 polymer ?
#
loop_
_entity_poly.entity_id
_entity_poly.type
_entity_poly.pdbx_seq_one_letter_code
_entity_poly.pdbx_strand_id
1 'polypeptide(L)' 'MLSLKLPRLLSINQVPKGYQEQGILFGYRPPRSSAADCLLSVFQMTNETLNIWTHFVPAW' A
#
# COMPACT_ATOMS: atom_id res chain seq x y z
N MET A 1 13.42 0.77 21.55
CA MET A 1 12.21 0.03 21.13
C MET A 1 11.86 0.47 19.71
N LEU A 2 11.96 -0.41 18.70
CA LEU A 2 11.45 -0.08 17.36
C LEU A 2 9.92 -0.12 17.44
N SER A 3 9.28 1.05 17.46
CA SER A 3 7.84 1.13 17.24
C SER A 3 7.60 0.91 15.75
N LEU A 4 7.13 -0.28 15.37
CA LEU A 4 6.69 -0.60 14.01
C LEU A 4 5.41 0.18 13.73
N LYS A 5 5.55 1.42 13.28
CA LYS A 5 4.41 2.23 12.83
C LYS A 5 4.09 1.84 11.40
N LEU A 6 2.91 1.27 11.19
CA LEU A 6 2.39 1.06 9.85
C LEU A 6 2.15 2.41 9.16
N PRO A 7 2.44 2.51 7.85
CA PRO A 7 2.20 3.73 7.11
C PRO A 7 0.71 4.09 7.10
N ARG A 8 0.43 5.38 7.16
CA ARG A 8 -0.94 5.90 7.06
C ARG A 8 -1.46 5.66 5.64
N LEU A 9 -2.67 5.11 5.54
CA LEU A 9 -3.37 4.95 4.27
C LEU A 9 -4.16 6.21 3.91
N LEU A 10 -4.28 6.43 2.60
CA LEU A 10 -4.89 7.60 1.99
C LEU A 10 -6.19 7.22 1.27
N SER A 11 -7.09 8.19 1.16
CA SER A 11 -8.25 8.12 0.25
C SER A 11 -7.89 8.60 -1.14
N ILE A 12 -8.73 8.29 -2.13
CA ILE A 12 -8.54 8.69 -3.53
C ILE A 12 -8.29 10.20 -3.69
N ASN A 13 -8.97 11.03 -2.89
CA ASN A 13 -8.85 12.49 -2.94
C ASN A 13 -7.52 13.01 -2.39
N GLN A 14 -6.75 12.17 -1.70
CA GLN A 14 -5.49 12.52 -1.05
C GLN A 14 -4.27 12.10 -1.87
N VAL A 15 -4.47 11.34 -2.96
CA VAL A 15 -3.39 10.91 -3.85
C VAL A 15 -3.44 11.63 -5.20
N PRO A 16 -2.28 11.89 -5.84
CA PRO A 16 -2.25 12.51 -7.17
C PRO A 16 -3.00 11.65 -8.20
N LYS A 17 -3.61 12.28 -9.19
CA LYS A 17 -4.45 11.61 -10.21
C LYS A 17 -3.77 10.43 -10.92
N GLY A 18 -2.45 10.48 -11.11
CA GLY A 18 -1.69 9.39 -11.75
C GLY A 18 -1.61 8.10 -10.92
N TYR A 19 -1.92 8.15 -9.63
CA TYR A 19 -1.97 6.98 -8.74
C TYR A 19 -3.41 6.52 -8.46
N GLN A 20 -4.42 7.21 -9.00
CA GLN A 20 -5.82 6.88 -8.75
C GLN A 20 -6.27 5.79 -9.72
N GLU A 21 -6.93 4.77 -9.17
CA GLU A 21 -7.55 3.71 -9.96
C GLU A 21 -9.08 3.80 -9.88
N GLN A 22 -9.73 3.47 -10.99
CA GLN A 22 -11.19 3.51 -11.06
C GLN A 22 -11.78 2.46 -10.10
N GLY A 23 -12.76 2.89 -9.30
CA GLY A 23 -13.42 2.02 -8.32
C GLY A 23 -12.68 1.87 -6.98
N ILE A 24 -11.45 2.41 -6.83
CA ILE A 24 -10.71 2.35 -5.57
C ILE A 24 -10.84 3.68 -4.82
N LEU A 25 -11.59 3.66 -3.72
CA LEU A 25 -11.91 4.85 -2.92
C LEU A 25 -10.91 5.14 -1.80
N PHE A 26 -10.28 4.10 -1.24
CA PHE A 26 -9.37 4.19 -0.10
C PHE A 26 -8.35 3.04 -0.10
N GLY A 27 -7.35 3.14 0.78
CA GLY A 27 -6.33 2.11 0.94
C GLY A 27 -5.04 2.39 0.16
N TYR A 28 -4.90 3.59 -0.39
CA TYR A 28 -3.70 4.00 -1.11
C TYR A 28 -2.53 4.23 -0.15
N ARG A 29 -1.32 3.88 -0.59
CA ARG A 29 -0.08 4.20 0.12
C ARG A 29 0.40 5.62 -0.23
N PRO A 30 1.12 6.33 0.67
CA PRO A 30 1.73 7.60 0.34
C PRO A 30 2.74 7.47 -0.83
N PRO A 31 2.76 8.39 -1.81
CA PRO A 31 3.69 8.32 -2.95
C PRO A 31 5.18 8.40 -2.55
N ARG A 32 5.48 8.84 -1.32
CA ARG A 32 6.85 8.97 -0.78
C ARG A 32 7.04 8.05 0.43
N SER A 33 6.86 6.76 0.22
CA SER A 33 7.16 5.73 1.23
C SER A 33 8.64 5.34 1.21
N SER A 34 9.22 5.08 2.38
CA SER A 34 10.55 4.47 2.47
C SER A 34 10.51 3.00 2.06
N ALA A 35 11.67 2.40 1.77
CA ALA A 35 11.74 0.97 1.46
C ALA A 35 11.20 0.10 2.62
N ALA A 36 11.45 0.50 3.86
CA ALA A 36 10.91 -0.16 5.04
C ALA A 36 9.38 -0.06 5.09
N ASP A 37 8.80 1.11 4.80
CA ASP A 37 7.35 1.28 4.75
C ASP A 37 6.71 0.40 3.66
N CYS A 38 7.37 0.27 2.51
CA CYS A 38 6.92 -0.59 1.43
C CYS A 38 6.89 -2.06 1.87
N LEU A 39 7.96 -2.55 2.50
CA LEU A 39 8.02 -3.92 3.01
C LEU A 39 6.98 -4.18 4.10
N LEU A 40 6.81 -3.25 5.03
CA LEU A 40 5.79 -3.37 6.09
C LEU A 40 4.37 -3.37 5.52
N SER A 41 4.13 -2.63 4.43
CA SER A 41 2.79 -2.53 3.83
C SER A 41 2.29 -3.86 3.22
N VAL A 42 3.16 -4.83 2.95
CA VAL A 42 2.76 -6.18 2.49
C VAL A 42 1.88 -6.89 3.53
N PHE A 43 2.07 -6.57 4.81
CA PHE A 43 1.30 -7.10 5.93
C PHE A 43 0.16 -6.18 6.39
N GLN A 44 -0.06 -5.06 5.69
CA GLN A 44 -1.16 -4.14 5.93
C GLN A 44 -2.25 -4.34 4.88
N MET A 45 -3.52 -4.11 5.20
CA MET A 45 -4.60 -4.14 4.22
C MET A 45 -4.62 -2.84 3.40
N THR A 46 -4.00 -2.88 2.23
CA THR A 46 -3.91 -1.78 1.25
C THR A 46 -4.56 -2.21 -0.07
N ASN A 47 -4.77 -1.26 -0.98
CA ASN A 47 -5.29 -1.56 -2.31
C ASN A 47 -4.37 -2.52 -3.11
N GLU A 48 -3.07 -2.53 -2.82
CA GLU A 48 -2.08 -3.40 -3.49
C GLU A 48 -1.82 -4.73 -2.80
N THR A 49 -2.38 -4.97 -1.61
CA THR A 49 -1.99 -6.13 -0.80
C THR A 49 -2.34 -7.43 -1.51
N LEU A 50 -3.56 -7.56 -2.02
CA LEU A 50 -3.94 -8.74 -2.80
C LEU A 50 -3.15 -8.86 -4.10
N ASN A 51 -2.87 -7.75 -4.79
CA ASN A 51 -2.04 -7.75 -6.01
C ASN A 51 -0.65 -8.35 -5.71
N ILE A 52 -0.02 -7.94 -4.61
CA ILE A 52 1.27 -8.48 -4.17
C ILE A 52 1.15 -9.97 -3.86
N TRP A 53 0.22 -10.37 -2.99
CA TRP A 53 0.12 -11.77 -2.53
C TRP A 53 -0.26 -12.75 -3.64
N THR A 54 -1.12 -12.34 -4.57
CA THR A 54 -1.51 -13.18 -5.73
C THR A 54 -0.37 -13.43 -6.70
N HIS A 55 0.62 -12.53 -6.79
CA HIS A 55 1.82 -12.77 -7.60
C HIS A 55 2.94 -13.43 -6.80
N PHE A 56 3.04 -13.15 -5.50
CA PHE A 56 4.10 -13.65 -4.64
C PHE A 56 3.89 -15.13 -4.25
N VAL A 57 2.68 -15.54 -3.88
CA VAL A 57 2.40 -16.93 -3.47
C VAL A 57 2.69 -17.94 -4.58
N PRO A 58 2.31 -17.72 -5.85
CA PRO A 58 2.60 -18.66 -6.93
C PRO A 58 4.04 -18.59 -7.46
N ALA A 59 4.81 -17.55 -7.09
CA ALA A 59 6.20 -17.40 -7.51
C ALA A 59 7.18 -18.30 -6.73
N TRP A 60 6.68 -19.02 -5.73
CA TRP A 60 7.38 -20.01 -4.90
C TRP A 60 6.80 -21.40 -5.15
#